data_AF-A0A1A8ZRX5-F1
#
_entry.id   AF-A0A1A8ZRX5-F1
#
_cell.length_a   1.000
_cell.length_b   1.000
_cell.length_c   1.000
_cell.angle_alpha   90.00
_cell.angle_beta   90.00
_cell.angle_gamma   90.00
#
_symmetry.space_group_name_H-M   'P 1'
#
loop_
_entity.id
_entity.type
_entity.pdbx_description
1 polymer ?
#
loop_
_entity_poly.entity_id
_entity_poly.type
_entity_poly.pdbx_seq_one_letter_code
_entity_poly.pdbx_strand_id
1 'polypeptide(L)'
;MSVRNWKRTMPALGIAAVATLGLTAAASAPAAAAPKKPVAAVPTVTVTPSTGLADGQVVTVRASGLRPSTVYHIGECAIVGEDLPCNGAETIHVASTATGTLSASLPVRRVYQGTLGPEATPWGTVDCGKMPCGIGMFNDLGEGAGVGISFR
;
A
#
# COMPACT_ATOMS: atom_id res chain seq x y z
N MET A 1 -36.82 -25.94 -21.93
CA MET A 1 -37.64 -24.92 -21.24
C MET A 1 -36.69 -23.82 -20.78
N SER A 2 -36.84 -22.52 -20.98
CA SER A 2 -37.85 -21.67 -21.62
C SER A 2 -37.14 -20.33 -21.86
N VAL A 3 -37.30 -19.77 -23.06
CA VAL A 3 -36.91 -18.41 -23.45
C VAL A 3 -37.71 -17.38 -22.64
N ARG A 4 -37.05 -16.30 -22.19
CA ARG A 4 -37.75 -15.09 -21.72
C ARG A 4 -36.88 -13.85 -22.00
N ASN A 5 -36.97 -13.29 -23.22
CA ASN A 5 -37.81 -12.14 -23.58
C ASN A 5 -37.66 -10.93 -22.63
N TRP A 6 -36.68 -10.06 -22.91
CA TRP A 6 -36.66 -8.69 -22.42
C TRP A 6 -36.93 -7.74 -23.59
N LYS A 7 -38.21 -7.50 -23.86
CA LYS A 7 -38.65 -6.39 -24.72
C LYS A 7 -38.56 -5.11 -23.88
N ARG A 8 -37.68 -4.18 -24.26
CA ARG A 8 -37.91 -2.76 -23.99
C ARG A 8 -37.60 -1.97 -25.26
N THR A 9 -38.71 -1.55 -25.84
CA THR A 9 -38.95 -0.72 -27.02
C THR A 9 -38.15 0.59 -27.02
N MET A 10 -37.56 0.94 -28.15
CA MET A 10 -37.22 2.31 -28.50
C MET A 10 -37.86 2.65 -29.85
N PRO A 11 -38.75 3.65 -29.93
CA PRO A 11 -39.16 4.20 -31.22
C PRO A 11 -38.69 5.66 -31.37
N ALA A 12 -38.19 5.99 -32.57
CA ALA A 12 -38.49 7.19 -33.35
C ALA A 12 -37.46 7.25 -34.51
N LEU A 13 -37.82 6.89 -35.74
CA LEU A 13 -38.42 7.73 -36.79
C LEU A 13 -37.59 8.97 -37.18
N GLY A 14 -37.16 9.01 -38.45
CA GLY A 14 -36.82 10.25 -39.14
C GLY A 14 -35.79 10.08 -40.28
N ILE A 15 -36.27 9.80 -41.51
CA ILE A 15 -35.49 9.88 -42.76
C ILE A 15 -35.65 11.28 -43.36
N ALA A 16 -34.55 11.81 -43.94
CA ALA A 16 -34.43 12.70 -45.12
C ALA A 16 -33.43 13.84 -44.84
N ALA A 17 -32.65 14.39 -45.77
CA ALA A 17 -32.11 14.06 -47.09
C ALA A 17 -31.18 15.24 -47.48
N VAL A 18 -30.35 15.04 -48.51
CA VAL A 18 -29.70 16.06 -49.37
C VAL A 18 -28.36 16.68 -48.92
N ALA A 19 -27.41 16.55 -49.85
CA ALA A 19 -26.01 16.95 -49.79
C ALA A 19 -25.80 18.47 -50.04
N THR A 20 -24.80 19.04 -49.37
CA THR A 20 -24.04 20.20 -49.88
C THR A 20 -22.55 19.99 -49.59
N LEU A 21 -21.73 20.14 -50.64
CA LEU A 21 -20.27 20.15 -50.54
C LEU A 21 -19.82 21.41 -49.79
N GLY A 22 -19.35 21.26 -48.55
CA GLY A 22 -18.64 22.29 -47.81
C GLY A 22 -17.19 21.86 -47.61
N LEU A 23 -16.27 22.50 -48.34
CA LEU A 23 -14.83 22.31 -48.20
C LEU A 23 -14.37 22.98 -46.89
N THR A 24 -14.44 22.29 -45.75
CA THR A 24 -13.85 22.77 -44.49
C THR A 24 -12.42 22.28 -44.40
N ALA A 25 -11.47 23.23 -44.45
CA ALA A 25 -10.07 22.98 -44.16
C ALA A 25 -9.94 22.24 -42.81
N ALA A 26 -9.48 21.00 -42.83
CA ALA A 26 -9.15 20.26 -41.63
C ALA A 26 -7.91 20.91 -41.01
N ALA A 27 -8.11 21.82 -40.06
CA ALA A 27 -7.06 22.20 -39.14
C ALA A 27 -6.72 20.96 -38.31
N SER A 28 -5.64 20.27 -38.67
CA SER A 28 -5.05 19.20 -37.87
C SER A 28 -4.51 19.82 -36.59
N ALA A 29 -5.35 19.92 -35.55
CA ALA A 29 -4.88 20.20 -34.21
C ALA A 29 -3.90 19.07 -33.82
N PRO A 30 -2.68 19.38 -33.34
CA PRO A 30 -1.81 18.35 -32.82
C PRO A 30 -2.55 17.68 -31.66
N ALA A 31 -2.69 16.36 -31.71
CA ALA A 31 -3.23 15.59 -30.61
C ALA A 31 -2.38 15.90 -29.38
N ALA A 32 -2.92 16.69 -28.46
CA ALA A 32 -2.26 16.98 -27.20
C ALA A 32 -2.02 15.62 -26.53
N ALA A 33 -0.74 15.26 -26.37
CA ALA A 33 -0.37 14.03 -25.68
C ALA A 33 -1.05 14.06 -24.31
N ALA A 34 -1.93 13.10 -24.05
CA ALA A 34 -2.59 12.99 -22.77
C ALA A 34 -1.50 12.96 -21.67
N PRO A 35 -1.67 13.71 -20.57
CA PRO A 35 -0.68 13.72 -19.51
C PRO A 35 -0.47 12.29 -19.02
N LYS A 36 0.77 11.78 -19.11
CA LYS A 36 1.13 10.49 -18.54
C LYS A 36 0.83 10.55 -17.05
N LYS A 37 -0.09 9.71 -16.57
CA LYS A 37 -0.30 9.50 -15.13
C LYS A 37 1.06 9.11 -14.52
N PRO A 38 1.56 9.83 -13.50
CA PRO A 38 2.78 9.44 -12.83
C PRO A 38 2.64 7.99 -12.34
N VAL A 39 3.66 7.17 -12.61
CA VAL A 39 3.76 5.84 -12.01
C VAL A 39 3.89 6.05 -10.51
N ALA A 40 3.01 5.42 -9.72
CA ALA A 40 3.13 5.46 -8.28
C ALA A 40 4.46 4.80 -7.90
N ALA A 41 5.28 5.49 -7.10
CA ALA A 41 6.50 4.92 -6.57
C ALA A 41 6.15 3.70 -5.71
N VAL A 42 6.96 2.64 -5.80
CA VAL A 42 6.81 1.47 -4.94
C VAL A 42 7.36 1.83 -3.56
N PRO A 43 6.60 1.61 -2.46
CA PRO A 43 7.10 1.86 -1.11
C PRO A 43 8.39 1.08 -0.84
N THR A 44 9.34 1.75 -0.18
CA THR A 44 10.58 1.13 0.31
C THR A 44 10.77 1.47 1.78
N VAL A 45 11.39 0.56 2.53
CA VAL A 45 11.71 0.75 3.95
C VAL A 45 13.12 0.26 4.25
N THR A 46 13.81 0.96 5.13
CA THR A 46 15.13 0.61 5.65
C THR A 46 15.13 0.79 7.16
N VAL A 47 15.88 -0.08 7.85
CA VAL A 47 15.98 -0.10 9.31
C VAL A 47 17.46 -0.06 9.68
N THR A 48 17.83 0.80 10.64
CA THR A 48 19.22 0.94 11.08
C THR A 48 19.31 1.08 12.60
N PRO A 49 20.10 0.21 13.28
CA PRO A 49 20.63 -1.05 12.77
C PRO A 49 19.52 -2.07 12.51
N SER A 50 19.75 -3.05 11.63
CA SER A 50 18.80 -4.14 11.34
C SER A 50 19.26 -5.51 11.81
N THR A 51 20.52 -5.67 12.21
CA THR A 51 21.09 -6.97 12.61
C THR A 51 21.88 -6.85 13.90
N GLY A 52 22.03 -7.98 14.60
CA GLY A 52 22.72 -8.03 15.88
C GLY A 52 22.03 -7.13 16.91
N LEU A 53 20.70 -7.09 16.89
CA LEU A 53 19.89 -6.28 17.79
C LEU A 53 19.87 -6.88 19.20
N ALA A 54 19.85 -6.01 20.20
CA ALA A 54 19.55 -6.36 21.58
C ALA A 54 18.05 -6.17 21.88
N ASP A 55 17.53 -6.86 22.89
CA ASP A 55 16.15 -6.63 23.35
C ASP A 55 15.96 -5.18 23.85
N GLY A 56 14.87 -4.55 23.43
CA GLY A 56 14.57 -3.15 23.74
C GLY A 56 15.43 -2.13 22.99
N GLN A 57 16.25 -2.57 22.04
CA GLN A 57 17.05 -1.65 21.23
C GLN A 57 16.14 -0.78 20.35
N VAL A 58 16.44 0.52 20.29
CA VAL A 58 15.73 1.44 19.40
C VAL A 58 16.40 1.44 18.03
N VAL A 59 15.61 1.18 16.99
CA VAL A 59 16.04 1.26 15.59
C VAL A 59 15.48 2.51 14.93
N THR A 60 16.17 3.00 13.91
CA THR A 60 15.67 4.05 13.03
C THR A 60 15.05 3.43 11.79
N VAL A 61 13.77 3.72 11.56
CA VAL A 61 13.01 3.33 10.36
C VAL A 61 13.00 4.51 9.40
N ARG A 62 13.35 4.28 8.14
CA ARG A 62 13.24 5.28 7.05
C ARG A 62 12.51 4.66 5.87
N ALA A 63 11.60 5.43 5.28
CA ALA A 63 10.82 5.00 4.14
C ALA A 63 10.65 6.09 3.08
N SER A 64 10.42 5.64 1.85
CA SER A 64 10.17 6.50 0.69
C SER A 64 9.24 5.82 -0.32
N GLY A 65 8.74 6.59 -1.29
CA GLY A 65 7.75 6.09 -2.26
C GLY A 65 6.36 5.93 -1.65
N LEU A 66 6.08 6.63 -0.56
CA LEU A 66 4.80 6.56 0.15
C LEU A 66 3.77 7.49 -0.47
N ARG A 67 2.49 7.22 -0.21
CA ARG A 67 1.44 8.20 -0.50
C ARG A 67 1.68 9.43 0.37
N PRO A 68 1.71 10.64 -0.20
CA PRO A 68 1.91 11.87 0.58
C PRO A 68 0.85 12.04 1.67
N SER A 69 1.26 12.62 2.80
CA SER A 69 0.36 12.98 3.91
C SER A 69 -0.56 11.85 4.38
N THR A 70 -0.10 10.60 4.29
CA THR A 70 -0.85 9.39 4.62
C THR A 70 -0.25 8.74 5.86
N VAL A 71 -1.09 8.27 6.77
CA VAL A 71 -0.65 7.57 7.99
C VAL A 71 -0.21 6.15 7.64
N TYR A 72 0.93 5.75 8.19
CA TYR A 72 1.44 4.39 8.15
C TYR A 72 1.60 3.84 9.57
N HIS A 73 1.22 2.58 9.75
CA HIS A 73 1.42 1.76 10.95
C HIS A 73 2.76 1.05 10.83
N ILE A 74 3.69 1.35 11.73
CA ILE A 74 5.03 0.79 11.73
C ILE A 74 5.16 -0.09 12.96
N GLY A 75 5.45 -1.37 12.75
CA GLY A 75 5.55 -2.35 13.82
C GLY A 75 6.55 -3.45 13.51
N GLU A 76 7.04 -4.08 14.57
CA GLU A 76 7.80 -5.33 14.49
C GLU A 76 6.83 -6.49 14.32
N CYS A 77 7.10 -7.38 13.36
CA CYS A 77 6.27 -8.56 13.11
C CYS A 77 7.13 -9.79 12.81
N ALA A 78 6.60 -10.97 13.11
CA ALA A 78 7.17 -12.24 12.69
C ALA A 78 6.53 -12.71 11.39
N ILE A 79 7.30 -13.43 10.57
CA ILE A 79 6.84 -13.99 9.29
C ILE A 79 6.58 -15.48 9.51
N VAL A 80 5.30 -15.88 9.57
CA VAL A 80 4.88 -17.26 9.88
C VAL A 80 3.90 -17.78 8.84
N GLY A 81 4.43 -18.31 7.73
CA GLY A 81 3.57 -18.70 6.60
C GLY A 81 2.84 -17.48 6.04
N GLU A 82 1.51 -17.49 6.07
CA GLU A 82 0.67 -16.36 5.68
C GLU A 82 0.35 -15.42 6.85
N ASP A 83 0.65 -15.82 8.08
CA ASP A 83 0.43 -15.02 9.28
C ASP A 83 1.58 -14.02 9.49
N LEU A 84 1.21 -12.80 9.88
CA LEU A 84 2.13 -11.73 10.25
C LEU A 84 1.81 -11.23 11.66
N PRO A 85 2.06 -12.03 12.72
CA PRO A 85 1.82 -11.60 14.09
C PRO A 85 2.75 -10.43 14.44
N CYS A 86 2.17 -9.27 14.71
CA CYS A 86 2.89 -8.05 15.01
C CYS A 86 2.87 -7.73 16.51
N ASN A 87 3.89 -7.02 16.97
CA ASN A 87 3.95 -6.41 18.29
C ASN A 87 3.05 -5.16 18.33
N GLY A 88 1.76 -5.38 18.58
CA GLY A 88 0.76 -4.31 18.67
C GLY A 88 1.09 -3.28 19.76
N ALA A 89 1.77 -3.70 20.84
CA ALA A 89 2.07 -2.83 21.99
C ALA A 89 3.10 -1.73 21.68
N GLU A 90 4.02 -1.98 20.73
CA GLU A 90 5.04 -1.00 20.31
C GLU A 90 4.79 -0.43 18.91
N THR A 91 3.64 -0.72 18.30
CA THR A 91 3.29 -0.18 16.98
C THR A 91 3.09 1.34 17.03
N ILE A 92 3.78 2.06 16.14
CA ILE A 92 3.69 3.51 16.03
C ILE A 92 2.96 3.94 14.75
N HIS A 93 2.42 5.15 14.77
CA HIS A 93 1.63 5.72 13.69
C HIS A 93 2.28 7.01 13.24
N VAL A 94 2.71 7.06 11.98
CA VAL A 94 3.46 8.21 11.47
C VAL A 94 2.94 8.59 10.10
N ALA A 95 2.61 9.87 9.93
CA ALA A 95 2.23 10.41 8.64
C ALA A 95 3.48 10.61 7.77
N SER A 96 3.40 10.19 6.51
CA SER A 96 4.39 10.55 5.51
C SER A 96 4.39 12.06 5.22
N THR A 97 5.52 12.56 4.75
CA THR A 97 5.66 13.95 4.29
C THR A 97 4.89 14.18 2.98
N ALA A 98 4.80 15.44 2.56
CA ALA A 98 4.25 15.82 1.25
C ALA A 98 5.01 15.22 0.06
N THR A 99 6.25 14.76 0.26
CA THR A 99 7.07 14.09 -0.76
C THR A 99 7.04 12.56 -0.65
N GLY A 100 6.22 12.00 0.23
CA GLY A 100 6.08 10.54 0.37
C GLY A 100 7.25 9.89 1.08
N THR A 101 7.85 10.57 2.05
CA THR A 101 8.94 10.04 2.89
C THR A 101 8.55 9.99 4.36
N LEU A 102 9.26 9.19 5.15
CA LEU A 102 9.02 9.03 6.57
C LEU A 102 10.31 8.63 7.30
N SER A 103 10.46 9.09 8.55
CA SER A 103 11.52 8.65 9.46
C SER A 103 10.96 8.54 10.87
N ALA A 104 11.24 7.44 11.57
CA ALA A 104 10.76 7.21 12.92
C ALA A 104 11.73 6.36 13.74
N SER A 105 11.60 6.42 15.07
CA SER A 105 12.32 5.55 16.00
C SER A 105 11.35 4.51 16.57
N LEU A 106 11.76 3.25 16.58
CA LEU A 106 10.94 2.13 17.04
C LEU A 106 11.76 1.25 17.99
N PRO A 107 11.35 1.04 19.25
CA PRO A 107 11.90 -0.04 20.06
C PRO A 107 11.54 -1.39 19.45
N VAL A 108 12.48 -2.34 19.50
CA VAL A 108 12.24 -3.73 19.06
C VAL A 108 12.43 -4.71 20.22
N ARG A 109 11.70 -5.81 20.19
CA ARG A 109 11.72 -6.84 21.23
C ARG A 109 12.09 -8.18 20.65
N ARG A 110 13.03 -8.86 21.29
CA ARG A 110 13.35 -10.24 20.91
C ARG A 110 12.13 -11.14 21.10
N VAL A 111 11.37 -10.89 22.17
CA VAL A 111 10.18 -11.66 22.53
C VAL A 111 9.02 -10.72 22.80
N TYR A 112 7.88 -10.95 22.16
CA TYR A 112 6.65 -10.17 22.37
C TYR A 112 5.40 -11.03 22.21
N GLN A 113 4.25 -10.48 22.60
CA GLN A 113 2.94 -11.08 22.33
C GLN A 113 2.45 -10.58 20.97
N GLY A 114 2.37 -11.49 20.00
CA GLY A 114 1.94 -11.21 18.65
C GLY A 114 0.43 -11.11 18.52
N THR A 115 -0.02 -10.19 17.68
CA THR A 115 -1.42 -10.00 17.31
C THR A 115 -1.59 -9.97 15.78
N LEU A 116 -2.71 -10.50 15.29
CA LEU A 116 -3.08 -10.49 13.88
C LEU A 116 -4.15 -9.45 13.58
N GLY A 117 -4.03 -8.83 12.40
CA GLY A 117 -5.05 -7.97 11.82
C GLY A 117 -5.33 -6.68 12.61
N PRO A 118 -6.23 -5.85 12.10
CA PRO A 118 -6.59 -4.57 12.72
C PRO A 118 -7.37 -4.74 14.04
N GLU A 119 -8.03 -5.88 14.25
CA GLU A 119 -8.73 -6.20 15.50
C GLU A 119 -7.78 -6.66 16.63
N ALA A 120 -6.48 -6.71 16.36
CA ALA A 120 -5.45 -7.16 17.30
C ALA A 120 -5.76 -8.55 17.89
N THR A 121 -6.18 -9.50 17.06
CA THR A 121 -6.50 -10.86 17.48
C THR A 121 -5.25 -11.53 18.07
N PRO A 122 -5.27 -12.03 19.32
CA PRO A 122 -4.10 -12.66 19.92
C PRO A 122 -3.61 -13.86 19.10
N TRP A 123 -2.32 -13.89 18.80
CA TRP A 123 -1.68 -15.02 18.10
C TRP A 123 -0.87 -15.88 19.07
N GLY A 124 -0.09 -15.23 19.93
CA GLY A 124 0.75 -15.89 20.93
C GLY A 124 2.15 -15.29 21.02
N THR A 125 3.04 -15.96 21.74
CA THR A 125 4.42 -15.50 21.93
C THR A 125 5.23 -15.64 20.64
N VAL A 126 5.83 -14.56 20.19
CA VAL A 126 6.84 -14.51 19.14
C VAL A 126 8.23 -14.46 19.78
N ASP A 127 9.19 -15.23 19.25
CA ASP A 127 10.61 -15.20 19.64
C ASP A 127 11.47 -15.02 18.38
N CYS A 128 11.89 -13.78 18.11
CA CYS A 128 12.71 -13.40 16.96
C CYS A 128 14.14 -13.97 16.99
N GLY A 129 14.53 -14.66 18.05
CA GLY A 129 15.73 -15.50 18.08
C GLY A 129 15.53 -16.87 17.45
N LYS A 130 14.29 -17.29 17.22
CA LYS A 130 13.92 -18.62 16.70
C LYS A 130 13.12 -18.57 15.40
N MET A 131 12.57 -17.42 15.04
CA MET A 131 11.79 -17.23 13.82
C MET A 131 12.14 -15.93 13.11
N PRO A 132 11.88 -15.83 11.79
CA PRO A 132 12.15 -14.62 11.04
C PRO A 132 11.27 -13.47 11.52
N CYS A 133 11.89 -12.35 11.87
CA CYS A 133 11.21 -11.10 12.20
C CYS A 133 11.60 -9.98 11.24
N GLY A 134 10.75 -8.97 11.16
CA GLY A 134 10.95 -7.79 10.34
C GLY A 134 10.22 -6.58 10.90
N ILE A 135 10.58 -5.40 10.40
CA ILE A 135 9.76 -4.20 10.57
C ILE A 135 8.87 -4.07 9.35
N GLY A 136 7.55 -4.10 9.59
CA GLY A 136 6.53 -3.81 8.60
C GLY A 136 6.06 -2.37 8.71
N MET A 137 5.71 -1.77 7.58
CA MET A 137 5.07 -0.47 7.52
C MET A 137 3.98 -0.49 6.46
N PHE A 138 2.72 -0.34 6.88
CA PHE A 138 1.54 -0.41 6.00
C PHE A 138 0.55 0.70 6.34
N ASN A 139 -0.23 1.16 5.37
CA ASN A 139 -1.40 2.02 5.62
C ASN A 139 -2.70 1.20 5.64
N ASP A 140 -3.84 1.85 5.90
CA ASP A 140 -5.17 1.21 5.93
C ASP A 140 -5.61 0.59 4.59
N LEU A 141 -4.89 0.87 3.49
CA LEU A 141 -5.14 0.28 2.17
C LEU A 141 -4.26 -0.95 1.89
N GLY A 142 -3.42 -1.35 2.86
CA GLY A 142 -2.47 -2.44 2.72
C GLY A 142 -1.23 -2.09 1.88
N GLU A 143 -1.04 -0.82 1.52
CA GLU A 143 0.14 -0.38 0.78
C GLU A 143 1.30 -0.19 1.76
N GLY A 144 2.46 -0.75 1.45
CA GLY A 144 3.56 -0.74 2.39
C GLY A 144 4.80 -1.49 1.94
N ALA A 145 5.74 -1.63 2.86
CA ALA A 145 6.96 -2.40 2.69
C ALA A 145 7.40 -3.00 4.03
N GLY A 146 8.22 -4.05 3.96
CA GLY A 146 8.83 -4.65 5.13
C GLY A 146 10.32 -4.91 4.91
N VAL A 147 11.07 -4.99 6.00
CA VAL A 147 12.48 -5.40 5.97
C VAL A 147 12.79 -6.32 7.14
N GLY A 148 13.53 -7.39 6.88
CA GLY A 148 13.95 -8.34 7.91
C GLY A 148 14.91 -7.71 8.92
N ILE A 149 14.82 -8.16 10.17
CA ILE A 149 15.74 -7.81 11.25
C ILE A 149 16.22 -9.07 11.97
N SER A 150 17.35 -8.98 12.67
CA SER A 150 17.88 -10.10 13.47
C SER A 150 18.46 -9.67 14.82
N PHE A 151 18.21 -10.50 15.84
CA PHE A 151 18.73 -10.33 17.19
C PHE A 151 20.01 -11.15 17.42
N ARG A 152 20.79 -10.78 18.45
CA ARG A 152 21.95 -11.55 18.92
C ARG A 152 21.56 -12.82 19.67
#